data_AF-A0A2A3E1J4-F1
#
_entry.id   AF-A0A2A3E1J4-F1
#
_cell.length_a   1.000
_cell.length_b   1.000
_cell.length_c   1.000
_cell.angle_alpha   90.00
_cell.angle_beta   90.00
_cell.angle_gamma   90.00
#
_symmetry.space_group_name_H-M   'P 1'
#
loop_
_entity.id
_entity.type
_entity.pdbx_description
1 polymer ?
#
loop_
_entity_poly.entity_id
_entity_poly.type
_entity_poly.pdbx_seq_one_letter_code
_entity_poly.pdbx_strand_id
1 'polypeptide(L)'
;MQDSLYDVSSNIIAQFLLVTVLLLQQHISNNEQKYVNSFKDERNELMAMWPDIVRELTEEDNEELPDVKKWFKEILGYNVPKGGKRRSIPLVIAYKLLASQDQLTEENIRLALDEHIFFIHK
;
A
#
# COMPACT_ATOMS: atom_id res chain seq x y z
N MET A 1 -29.36 -43.97 27.90
CA MET A 1 -28.42 -44.36 26.82
C MET A 1 -28.41 -43.33 25.69
N GLN A 2 -29.55 -42.71 25.34
CA GLN A 2 -29.62 -41.66 24.33
C GLN A 2 -28.93 -40.35 24.77
N ASP A 3 -29.02 -39.96 26.04
CA ASP A 3 -28.48 -38.68 26.56
C ASP A 3 -26.94 -38.57 26.49
N SER A 4 -26.22 -39.67 26.72
CA SER A 4 -24.75 -39.70 26.59
C SER A 4 -24.28 -39.59 25.14
N LEU A 5 -25.10 -40.04 24.19
CA LEU A 5 -24.82 -39.94 22.76
C LEU A 5 -25.01 -38.50 22.25
N TYR A 6 -26.01 -37.79 22.77
CA TYR A 6 -26.21 -36.36 22.49
C TYR A 6 -25.09 -35.49 23.05
N ASP A 7 -24.61 -35.78 24.26
CA ASP A 7 -23.52 -35.05 24.90
C ASP A 7 -22.19 -35.19 24.15
N VAL A 8 -21.84 -36.42 23.74
CA VAL A 8 -20.65 -36.68 22.93
C VAL A 8 -20.73 -36.01 21.56
N SER A 9 -21.90 -36.06 20.90
CA SER A 9 -22.13 -35.39 19.61
C SER A 9 -22.00 -33.87 19.72
N SER A 10 -22.59 -33.29 20.77
CA SER A 10 -22.52 -31.84 21.07
C SER A 10 -21.08 -31.38 21.29
N ASN A 11 -20.27 -32.17 22.00
CA ASN A 11 -18.87 -31.85 22.27
C ASN A 11 -18.01 -31.90 20.98
N ILE A 12 -18.23 -32.89 20.10
CA ILE A 12 -17.55 -32.97 18.80
C ILE A 12 -17.90 -31.76 17.91
N ILE A 13 -19.18 -31.37 17.87
CA ILE A 13 -19.64 -30.20 17.11
C ILE A 13 -19.00 -28.92 17.68
N ALA A 14 -18.96 -28.77 19.00
CA ALA A 14 -18.33 -27.63 19.66
C ALA A 14 -16.83 -27.55 19.36
N GLN A 15 -16.12 -28.68 19.39
CA GLN A 15 -14.69 -28.75 19.07
C GLN A 15 -14.43 -28.40 17.59
N PHE A 16 -15.27 -28.88 16.68
CA PHE A 16 -15.17 -28.55 15.25
C PHE A 16 -15.44 -27.05 15.00
N LEU A 17 -16.47 -26.49 15.63
CA LEU A 17 -16.76 -25.05 15.57
C LEU A 17 -15.62 -24.21 16.13
N LEU A 18 -15.02 -24.62 17.26
CA LEU A 18 -13.88 -23.92 17.84
C LEU A 18 -12.66 -23.94 16.89
N VAL A 19 -12.35 -25.09 16.30
CA VAL A 19 -11.24 -25.23 15.35
C VAL A 19 -11.47 -24.35 14.11
N THR A 20 -12.67 -24.34 13.55
CA THR A 20 -12.97 -23.50 12.37
C THR A 20 -12.89 -22.00 12.70
N VAL A 21 -13.35 -21.56 13.87
CA VAL A 21 -13.20 -20.17 14.33
C VAL A 21 -11.73 -19.79 14.46
N LEU A 22 -10.90 -20.64 15.06
CA LEU A 22 -9.46 -20.39 15.21
C LEU A 22 -8.75 -20.32 13.84
N LEU A 23 -9.10 -21.21 12.91
CA LEU A 23 -8.55 -21.17 11.54
C LEU A 23 -8.93 -19.89 10.81
N LEU A 24 -10.17 -19.41 10.96
CA LEU A 24 -10.62 -18.15 10.38
C LEU A 24 -9.86 -16.96 10.98
N GLN A 25 -9.69 -16.93 12.31
CA GLN A 25 -8.91 -15.89 12.99
C GLN A 25 -7.45 -15.85 12.50
N GLN A 26 -6.83 -17.02 12.31
CA GLN A 26 -5.47 -17.09 11.79
C GLN A 26 -5.36 -16.58 10.36
N HIS A 27 -6.32 -16.95 9.49
CA HIS A 27 -6.34 -16.48 8.11
C HIS A 27 -6.51 -14.95 8.01
N ILE A 28 -7.41 -14.37 8.83
CA ILE A 28 -7.62 -12.92 8.89
C ILE A 28 -6.33 -12.22 9.35
N SER A 29 -5.72 -12.68 10.43
CA SER A 29 -4.46 -12.13 10.97
C SER A 29 -3.31 -12.19 9.95
N ASN A 30 -3.16 -13.32 9.26
CA ASN A 30 -2.15 -13.48 8.20
C ASN A 30 -2.37 -12.49 7.03
N ASN A 31 -3.62 -12.26 6.64
CA ASN A 31 -3.94 -11.32 5.57
C ASN A 31 -3.66 -9.87 6.00
N GLU A 32 -4.05 -9.46 7.22
CA GLU A 32 -3.72 -8.14 7.74
C GLU A 32 -2.21 -7.90 7.76
N GLN A 33 -1.43 -8.88 8.22
CA GLN A 33 0.02 -8.79 8.23
C GLN A 33 0.61 -8.66 6.82
N LYS A 34 0.04 -9.39 5.84
CA LYS A 34 0.42 -9.27 4.43
C LYS A 34 0.19 -7.86 3.89
N TYR A 35 -0.95 -7.24 4.18
CA TYR A 35 -1.24 -5.86 3.77
C TYR A 35 -0.32 -4.84 4.45
N VAL A 36 -0.05 -5.00 5.75
CA VAL A 36 0.87 -4.12 6.48
C VAL A 36 2.30 -4.20 5.92
N ASN A 37 2.75 -5.41 5.58
CA ASN A 37 4.07 -5.59 4.97
C ASN A 37 4.12 -4.98 3.57
N SER A 38 3.13 -5.28 2.72
CA SER A 38 3.02 -4.66 1.39
C SER A 38 3.02 -3.13 1.47
N PHE A 39 2.26 -2.52 2.38
CA PHE A 39 2.27 -1.07 2.57
C PHE A 39 3.66 -0.53 2.95
N LYS A 40 4.40 -1.23 3.81
CA LYS A 40 5.76 -0.82 4.19
C LYS A 40 6.74 -0.93 3.04
N ASP A 41 6.64 -2.00 2.25
CA ASP A 41 7.53 -2.28 1.12
C ASP A 41 7.31 -1.24 0.02
N GLU A 42 6.06 -1.00 -0.39
CA GLU A 42 5.71 0.02 -1.38
C GLU A 42 6.11 1.43 -0.93
N ARG A 43 5.96 1.73 0.36
CA ARG A 43 6.44 3.00 0.92
C ARG A 43 7.95 3.14 0.77
N ASN A 44 8.71 2.07 0.99
CA ASN A 44 10.16 2.11 0.83
C ASN A 44 10.56 2.31 -0.62
N GLU A 45 9.94 1.59 -1.55
CA GLU A 45 10.16 1.74 -3.00
C GLU A 45 9.88 3.18 -3.44
N LEU A 46 8.74 3.75 -3.02
CA LEU A 46 8.41 5.15 -3.30
C LEU A 46 9.47 6.12 -2.78
N MET A 47 9.96 5.92 -1.55
CA MET A 47 10.96 6.81 -0.96
C MET A 47 12.35 6.63 -1.58
N ALA A 48 12.64 5.48 -2.17
CA ALA A 48 13.85 5.26 -2.95
C ALA A 48 13.82 6.04 -4.28
N MET A 49 12.66 6.09 -4.94
CA MET A 49 12.47 6.84 -6.20
C MET A 49 12.23 8.35 -6.00
N TRP A 50 11.81 8.77 -4.80
CA TRP A 50 11.44 10.14 -4.51
C TRP A 50 12.48 11.20 -4.89
N PRO A 51 13.80 11.01 -4.66
CA PRO A 51 14.81 11.97 -5.08
C PRO A 51 14.84 12.19 -6.60
N ASP A 52 14.64 11.13 -7.39
CA ASP A 52 14.59 11.20 -8.85
C ASP A 52 13.34 11.90 -9.35
N ILE A 53 12.18 11.64 -8.73
CA ILE A 53 10.93 12.35 -9.03
C ILE A 53 11.09 13.86 -8.76
N VAL A 54 11.65 14.24 -7.61
CA VAL A 54 11.89 15.65 -7.28
C VAL A 54 12.85 16.29 -8.29
N ARG A 55 13.87 15.54 -8.72
CA ARG A 55 14.83 15.99 -9.72
C ARG A 55 14.13 16.24 -11.06
N GLU A 56 13.39 15.27 -11.59
CA GLU A 56 12.64 15.41 -12.85
C GLU A 56 11.65 16.59 -12.83
N LEU A 57 10.91 16.77 -11.73
CA LEU A 57 9.98 17.88 -11.56
C LEU A 57 10.66 19.26 -11.45
N THR A 58 11.97 19.31 -11.19
CA THR A 58 12.71 20.57 -10.97
C THR A 58 13.79 20.84 -12.01
N GLU A 59 14.13 19.87 -12.86
CA GLU A 59 15.18 19.93 -13.87
C GLU A 59 14.73 20.46 -15.25
N GLU A 60 13.45 20.77 -15.50
CA GLU A 60 13.05 21.35 -16.79
C GLU A 60 13.87 22.60 -17.16
N ASP A 61 14.32 22.73 -18.41
CA ASP A 61 15.24 23.76 -18.94
C ASP A 61 14.67 25.20 -18.97
N ASN A 62 13.66 25.50 -18.17
CA ASN A 62 13.09 26.83 -18.09
C ASN A 62 13.91 27.73 -17.13
N GLU A 63 14.94 28.38 -17.65
CA GLU A 63 15.82 29.30 -16.91
C GLU A 63 15.09 30.55 -16.37
N GLU A 64 13.83 30.77 -16.77
CA GLU A 64 13.08 31.98 -16.44
C GLU A 64 12.78 32.15 -14.94
N LEU A 65 12.74 31.07 -14.15
CA LEU A 65 12.28 31.12 -12.74
C LEU A 65 13.12 30.24 -11.77
N PRO A 66 14.41 30.55 -11.55
CA PRO A 66 15.31 29.75 -10.71
C PRO A 66 14.89 29.72 -9.23
N ASP A 67 14.37 30.82 -8.69
CA ASP A 67 13.93 30.90 -7.29
C ASP A 67 12.69 30.03 -7.04
N VAL A 68 11.75 29.99 -8.00
CA VAL A 68 10.54 29.17 -7.90
C VAL A 68 10.93 27.70 -7.85
N LYS A 69 11.85 27.26 -8.72
CA LYS A 69 12.36 25.88 -8.72
C LYS A 69 13.02 25.51 -7.39
N LYS A 70 13.83 26.41 -6.84
CA LYS A 70 14.48 26.20 -5.54
C LYS A 70 13.45 25.99 -4.44
N TRP A 71 12.48 26.90 -4.32
CA TRP A 71 11.43 26.79 -3.30
C TRP A 71 10.55 25.56 -3.51
N PHE A 72 10.22 25.23 -4.76
CA PHE A 72 9.44 24.05 -5.09
C PHE A 72 10.15 22.76 -4.65
N LYS A 73 11.45 22.63 -4.94
CA LYS A 73 12.29 21.53 -4.46
C LYS A 73 12.30 21.42 -2.94
N GLU A 74 12.44 22.54 -2.23
CA GLU A 74 12.43 22.58 -0.76
C GLU A 74 11.06 22.17 -0.17
N ILE A 75 9.95 22.66 -0.74
CA ILE A 75 8.59 22.32 -0.32
C ILE A 75 8.31 20.83 -0.51
N LEU A 76 8.65 20.27 -1.67
CA LEU A 76 8.46 18.85 -1.97
C LEU A 76 9.33 17.97 -1.07
N GLY A 77 10.61 18.30 -0.91
CA GLY A 77 11.55 17.59 -0.05
C GLY A 77 11.17 17.63 1.43
N TYR A 78 10.51 18.70 1.88
CA TYR A 78 10.07 18.82 3.27
C TYR A 78 8.74 18.09 3.54
N ASN A 79 7.73 18.31 2.70
CA ASN A 79 6.36 17.89 2.99
C ASN A 79 6.11 16.40 2.70
N VAL A 80 6.63 15.89 1.59
CA VAL A 80 6.27 14.54 1.11
C VAL A 80 6.92 13.43 1.95
N PRO A 81 8.22 13.47 2.30
CA PRO A 81 8.82 12.47 3.18
C PRO A 81 8.22 12.46 4.60
N LYS A 82 7.67 13.58 5.07
CA LYS A 82 7.05 13.68 6.40
C LYS A 82 5.59 13.22 6.44
N GLY A 83 4.91 13.20 5.30
CA GLY A 83 3.53 12.73 5.20
C GLY A 83 3.36 11.22 5.40
N GLY A 84 2.15 10.77 5.73
CA GLY A 84 1.84 9.35 5.98
C GLY A 84 1.67 8.48 4.73
N LYS A 85 1.68 9.06 3.52
CA LYS A 85 1.46 8.40 2.20
C LYS A 85 0.24 7.45 2.13
N ARG A 86 -0.74 7.63 3.03
CA ARG A 86 -1.95 6.80 3.16
C ARG A 86 -2.91 6.90 1.96
N ARG A 87 -2.62 7.77 0.99
CA ARG A 87 -3.43 7.96 -0.22
C ARG A 87 -2.74 7.41 -1.48
N SER A 88 -1.42 7.60 -1.62
CA SER A 88 -0.67 7.08 -2.78
C SER A 88 -0.38 5.58 -2.68
N ILE A 89 0.04 5.09 -1.51
CA ILE A 89 0.45 3.68 -1.37
C ILE A 89 -0.72 2.70 -1.60
N PRO A 90 -1.94 2.91 -1.06
CA PRO A 90 -3.05 2.02 -1.37
C PRO A 90 -3.44 2.00 -2.85
N LEU A 91 -3.23 3.10 -3.58
CA LEU A 91 -3.47 3.16 -5.03
C LEU A 91 -2.49 2.25 -5.78
N VAL A 92 -1.20 2.29 -5.44
CA VAL A 92 -0.19 1.39 -6.03
C VAL A 92 -0.48 -0.07 -5.71
N ILE A 93 -0.86 -0.36 -4.46
CA ILE A 93 -1.26 -1.71 -4.06
C ILE A 93 -2.48 -2.17 -4.85
N ALA A 94 -3.50 -1.32 -5.00
CA ALA A 94 -4.67 -1.64 -5.80
C ALA A 94 -4.32 -1.85 -7.28
N TYR A 95 -3.45 -1.02 -7.86
CA TYR A 95 -2.95 -1.19 -9.22
C TYR A 95 -2.24 -2.54 -9.39
N LYS A 96 -1.31 -2.88 -8.49
CA LYS A 96 -0.60 -4.16 -8.48
C LYS A 96 -1.53 -5.38 -8.33
N LEU A 97 -2.68 -5.22 -7.65
CA LEU A 97 -3.68 -6.28 -7.47
C LEU A 97 -4.64 -6.43 -8.65
N LEU A 98 -4.93 -5.34 -9.38
CA LEU A 98 -5.97 -5.31 -10.41
C LEU A 98 -5.42 -5.34 -11.84
N ALA A 99 -4.19 -4.87 -12.05
CA ALA A 99 -3.58 -4.86 -13.36
C ALA A 99 -3.18 -6.26 -13.82
N SER A 100 -3.22 -6.48 -15.14
CA SER A 100 -2.74 -7.73 -15.74
C SER A 100 -1.21 -7.79 -15.64
N GLN A 101 -0.63 -9.00 -15.62
CA GLN A 101 0.80 -9.19 -15.34
C GLN A 101 1.72 -8.47 -16.35
N ASP A 102 1.26 -8.31 -17.59
CA ASP A 102 1.92 -7.55 -18.67
C ASP A 102 1.92 -6.03 -18.43
N GLN A 103 1.00 -5.52 -17.62
CA GLN A 103 0.88 -4.09 -17.26
C GLN A 103 1.66 -3.72 -15.99
N LEU A 104 2.19 -4.71 -15.26
CA LEU A 104 3.01 -4.53 -14.06
C LEU A 104 4.48 -4.21 -14.39
N THR A 105 4.68 -3.30 -15.35
CA THR A 105 6.01 -2.75 -15.66
C THR A 105 6.38 -1.66 -14.66
N GLU A 106 7.68 -1.44 -14.45
CA GLU A 106 8.21 -0.38 -13.58
C GLU A 106 7.67 1.00 -13.96
N GLU A 107 7.60 1.31 -15.26
CA GLU A 107 7.09 2.60 -15.74
C GLU A 107 5.60 2.80 -15.42
N ASN A 108 4.77 1.78 -15.62
CA ASN A 108 3.34 1.89 -15.29
C ASN A 108 3.10 2.05 -13.78
N ILE A 109 3.93 1.44 -12.93
CA ILE A 109 3.88 1.64 -11.47
C ILE A 109 4.30 3.08 -11.14
N ARG A 110 5.31 3.61 -11.82
CA ARG A 110 5.76 5.01 -11.70
C ARG A 110 4.68 6.01 -12.10
N LEU A 111 4.02 5.79 -13.23
CA LEU A 111 2.89 6.62 -13.70
C LEU A 111 1.74 6.66 -12.69
N ALA A 112 1.39 5.51 -12.09
CA ALA A 112 0.36 5.44 -11.06
C ALA A 112 0.72 6.26 -9.79
N LEU A 113 2.01 6.42 -9.50
CA LEU A 113 2.51 7.26 -8.41
C LEU A 113 2.50 8.75 -8.75
N ASP A 114 2.89 9.10 -9.98
CA ASP A 114 2.96 10.49 -10.46
C ASP A 114 1.57 11.14 -10.57
N GLU A 115 0.55 10.41 -11.06
CA GLU A 115 -0.82 10.93 -11.15
C GLU A 115 -1.38 11.36 -9.78
N HIS A 116 -0.97 10.69 -8.69
CA HIS A 116 -1.39 11.05 -7.34
C HIS A 116 -0.69 12.31 -6.80
N ILE A 117 0.58 12.56 -7.15
CA ILE A 117 1.30 13.79 -6.74
C ILE A 117 0.60 15.03 -7.32
N PHE A 118 0.08 14.91 -8.55
CA PHE A 118 -0.74 15.93 -9.20
C PHE A 118 -2.05 16.22 -8.45
N PHE A 119 -2.69 15.19 -7.86
CA PHE A 119 -3.96 15.33 -7.15
C PHE A 119 -3.88 16.03 -5.79
N ILE A 120 -2.68 16.24 -5.22
CA ILE A 120 -2.51 16.98 -3.95
C ILE A 120 -2.46 18.51 -4.14
N HIS A 121 -2.29 18.99 -5.37
CA HIS A 121 -2.07 20.43 -5.65
C HIS A 121 -3.23 21.10 -6.41
N LYS A 122 -4.43 20.52 -6.40
CA LYS A 122 -5.64 21.12 -6.99
C LYS A 122 -6.69 21.46 -5.94
#